data_AF-A0A2E8GS94-F1
#
_entry.id   AF-A0A2E8GS94-F1
#
_cell.length_a   1.000
_cell.length_b   1.000
_cell.length_c   1.000
_cell.angle_alpha   90.00
_cell.angle_beta   90.00
_cell.angle_gamma   90.00
#
_symmetry.space_group_name_H-M   'P 1'
#
loop_
_entity.id
_entity.type
_entity.pdbx_description
1 polymer ?
#
loop_
_entity_poly.entity_id
_entity_poly.type
_entity_poly.pdbx_seq_one_letter_code
_entity_poly.pdbx_strand_id
1 'polypeptide(L)' 'MRKQTITYSSPVDALVAVAKRLSNYESRQQMESEEFYQCYCQGQLGDDAVFIEWANDYRHYLALRQELDERLNHAA' A
#
# COMPACT_ATOMS: atom_id res chain seq x y z
N MET A 1 11.08 -5.94 -21.43
CA MET A 1 10.27 -5.70 -20.22
C MET A 1 9.06 -4.86 -20.58
N ARG A 2 7.84 -5.41 -20.60
CA ARG A 2 6.61 -4.64 -20.83
C ARG A 2 6.24 -3.95 -19.52
N LYS A 3 6.47 -2.64 -19.42
CA LYS A 3 5.97 -1.84 -18.31
C LYS A 3 4.45 -1.80 -18.45
N GLN A 4 3.74 -2.62 -17.67
CA GLN A 4 2.29 -2.52 -17.57
C GLN A 4 2.01 -1.25 -16.77
N THR A 5 1.73 -0.16 -17.48
CA THR A 5 1.19 1.05 -16.85
C THR A 5 -0.21 0.70 -16.39
N ILE A 6 -0.38 0.51 -15.08
CA ILE A 6 -1.70 0.34 -14.50
C ILE A 6 -2.33 1.72 -14.49
N THR A 7 -3.22 1.97 -15.45
CA THR A 7 -3.98 3.21 -15.51
C THR A 7 -5.15 3.09 -14.54
N TYR A 8 -5.08 3.81 -13.43
CA TYR A 8 -6.21 3.92 -12.51
C TYR A 8 -7.13 5.04 -12.97
N SER A 9 -8.42 4.76 -13.10
CA SER A 9 -9.43 5.72 -13.56
C SER A 9 -9.73 6.81 -12.51
N SER A 10 -9.44 6.54 -11.24
CA SER A 10 -9.65 7.44 -10.11
C SER A 10 -8.64 7.13 -8.99
N PRO A 11 -8.24 8.11 -8.17
CA PRO A 11 -7.43 7.85 -6.98
C PRO A 11 -8.11 6.90 -5.99
N VAL A 12 -9.44 6.81 -6.00
CA VAL A 12 -10.18 5.79 -5.25
C VAL A 12 -9.96 4.39 -5.83
N ASP A 13 -9.95 4.25 -7.16
CA ASP A 13 -9.63 2.97 -7.82
C ASP A 13 -8.18 2.53 -7.52
N ALA A 14 -7.25 3.50 -7.51
CA ALA A 14 -5.86 3.24 -7.12
C ALA A 14 -5.79 2.74 -5.67
N LEU A 15 -6.50 3.40 -4.74
CA LEU A 15 -6.56 3.01 -3.33
C LEU A 15 -7.12 1.60 -3.18
N VAL A 16 -8.22 1.28 -3.85
CA VAL A 16 -8.84 -0.05 -3.81
C VAL A 16 -7.92 -1.13 -4.38
N ALA A 17 -7.22 -0.84 -5.48
CA ALA A 17 -6.28 -1.79 -6.08
C ALA A 17 -5.08 -2.09 -5.17
N VAL A 18 -4.53 -1.07 -4.52
CA VAL A 18 -3.43 -1.22 -3.57
C VAL A 18 -3.92 -1.93 -2.31
N ALA A 19 -5.09 -1.57 -1.77
CA ALA A 19 -5.69 -2.26 -0.63
C ALA A 19 -5.90 -3.76 -0.89
N LYS A 20 -6.34 -4.15 -2.10
CA LYS A 20 -6.44 -5.57 -2.48
C LYS A 20 -5.09 -6.28 -2.49
N ARG A 21 -4.01 -5.61 -2.88
CA ARG A 21 -2.65 -6.19 -2.82
C ARG A 21 -2.22 -6.39 -1.38
N LEU A 22 -2.42 -5.37 -0.53
CA LEU A 22 -2.16 -5.43 0.91
C LEU A 22 -2.89 -6.61 1.54
N SER A 23 -4.19 -6.78 1.30
CA SER A 23 -4.95 -7.92 1.83
C SER A 23 -4.44 -9.28 1.37
N ASN A 24 -3.85 -9.38 0.17
CA ASN A 24 -3.20 -10.62 -0.27
C ASN A 24 -1.91 -10.88 0.51
N TYR A 25 -1.11 -9.85 0.81
CA TYR A 25 0.08 -10.00 1.65
C TYR A 25 -0.31 -10.34 3.08
N GLU A 26 -1.31 -9.66 3.63
CA GLU A 26 -1.84 -9.90 4.99
C GLU A 26 -2.33 -11.34 5.14
N SER A 27 -3.12 -11.83 4.17
CA SER A 27 -3.60 -13.21 4.18
C SER A 27 -2.48 -14.24 4.07
N ARG A 28 -1.41 -13.93 3.32
CA ARG A 28 -0.26 -14.84 3.13
C ARG A 28 0.64 -14.90 4.35
N GLN A 29 0.86 -13.76 5.00
CA GLN A 29 1.77 -13.62 6.12
C GLN A 29 1.04 -13.72 7.48
N GLN A 30 -0.29 -13.79 7.46
CA GLN A 30 -1.16 -13.75 8.64
C GLN A 30 -0.83 -12.59 9.57
N MET A 31 -0.51 -11.43 8.99
CA MET A 31 -0.02 -10.25 9.68
C MET A 31 -0.61 -9.01 9.02
N GLU A 32 -1.13 -8.09 9.82
CA GLU A 32 -1.69 -6.84 9.32
C GLU A 32 -0.59 -5.98 8.66
N SER A 33 -0.92 -5.25 7.59
CA SER A 33 0.08 -4.41 6.90
C SER A 33 0.67 -3.33 7.82
N GLU A 34 -0.10 -2.87 8.81
CA GLU A 34 0.37 -1.90 9.81
C GLU A 34 1.43 -2.50 10.73
N GLU A 35 1.18 -3.70 11.29
CA GLU A 35 2.16 -4.42 12.10
C GLU A 35 3.41 -4.76 11.31
N PHE A 36 3.24 -5.27 10.09
CA PHE A 36 4.32 -5.52 9.16
C PHE A 36 5.18 -4.27 8.94
N TYR A 37 4.55 -3.12 8.65
CA TYR A 37 5.25 -1.88 8.38
C TYR A 37 6.01 -1.37 9.62
N GLN A 38 5.45 -1.53 10.83
CA GLN A 38 6.17 -1.21 12.07
C GLN A 38 7.42 -2.08 12.25
N CYS A 39 7.31 -3.40 12.11
CA CYS A 39 8.46 -4.30 12.16
C CYS A 39 9.49 -3.98 11.06
N TYR A 40 9.02 -3.55 9.87
CA TYR A 40 9.88 -3.24 8.73
C TYR A 40 10.68 -1.97 8.99
N CYS A 41 10.02 -0.93 9.51
CA CYS A 41 10.67 0.30 9.95
C CYS A 41 11.66 0.08 11.11
N GLN A 42 11.41 -0.92 11.96
CA GLN A 42 12.32 -1.31 13.04
C GLN A 42 13.51 -2.18 12.55
N GLY A 43 13.53 -2.58 11.28
CA GLY A 43 14.57 -3.47 10.74
C GLY A 43 14.49 -4.90 11.27
N GLN A 44 13.31 -5.33 11.74
CA GLN A 44 13.07 -6.68 12.25
C GLN A 44 12.70 -7.68 11.15
N LEU A 45 12.38 -7.19 9.95
CA LEU A 45 12.05 -8.00 8.79
C LEU A 45 13.28 -8.23 7.92
N GLY A 46 13.29 -9.38 7.24
CA GLY A 46 14.37 -9.74 6.33
C GLY A 46 14.40 -8.86 5.09
N ASP A 47 15.46 -9.00 4.30
CA ASP A 47 15.65 -8.29 3.03
C ASP A 47 14.95 -8.99 1.84
N ASP A 48 13.86 -9.73 2.09
CA ASP A 48 13.11 -10.36 1.01
C ASP A 48 12.45 -9.30 0.12
N ALA A 49 12.53 -9.49 -1.20
CA ALA A 49 11.90 -8.61 -2.17
C ALA A 49 10.40 -8.42 -1.89
N VAL A 50 9.73 -9.45 -1.37
CA VAL A 50 8.31 -9.41 -0.98
C VAL A 50 8.06 -8.35 0.10
N PHE A 51 8.95 -8.21 1.08
CA PHE A 51 8.80 -7.23 2.14
C PHE A 51 9.02 -5.80 1.62
N ILE A 52 9.98 -5.62 0.72
CA ILE A 52 10.22 -4.33 0.05
C ILE A 52 9.01 -3.93 -0.80
N GLU A 53 8.45 -4.87 -1.57
CA GLU A 53 7.25 -4.65 -2.38
C GLU A 53 6.03 -4.33 -1.49
N TRP A 54 5.82 -5.08 -0.41
CA TRP A 54 4.72 -4.86 0.51
C TRP A 54 4.82 -3.50 1.22
N ALA A 55 6.00 -3.12 1.71
CA ALA A 55 6.22 -1.81 2.33
C ALA A 55 5.98 -0.67 1.33
N ASN A 56 6.36 -0.85 0.07
CA ASN A 56 6.13 0.12 -0.98
C ASN A 56 4.64 0.27 -1.32
N ASP A 57 3.90 -0.84 -1.47
CA ASP A 57 2.45 -0.82 -1.66
C ASP A 57 1.76 -0.16 -0.46
N TYR A 58 2.17 -0.46 0.78
CA TYR A 58 1.56 0.12 1.98
C TYR A 58 1.79 1.63 2.07
N ARG A 59 3.01 2.09 1.79
CA ARG A 59 3.30 3.52 1.73
C ARG A 59 2.50 4.23 0.63
N HIS A 60 2.32 3.58 -0.52
CA HIS A 60 1.50 4.11 -1.61
C HIS A 60 0.02 4.22 -1.20
N TYR A 61 -0.51 3.23 -0.48
CA TYR A 61 -1.86 3.28 0.08
C TYR A 61 -2.05 4.47 1.03
N LEU A 62 -1.11 4.69 1.95
CA LEU A 62 -1.18 5.81 2.90
C LEU A 62 -1.17 7.17 2.18
N ALA A 63 -0.31 7.34 1.17
CA ALA A 63 -0.26 8.57 0.37
C ALA A 63 -1.57 8.82 -0.37
N LEU A 64 -2.15 7.80 -1.01
CA LEU A 64 -3.45 7.90 -1.68
C LEU A 64 -4.58 8.23 -0.70
N ARG A 65 -4.55 7.64 0.50
CA ARG A 65 -5.55 7.91 1.53
C ARG A 65 -5.45 9.36 2.00
N GLN A 66 -4.23 9.85 2.25
CA GLN A 66 -3.98 11.23 2.62
C GLN A 66 -4.44 12.22 1.55
N GLU A 67 -4.14 11.96 0.27
CA GLU A 67 -4.59 12.81 -0.84
C GLU A 67 -6.13 12.87 -0.91
N LEU A 68 -6.82 11.73 -0.69
CA LEU A 68 -8.28 11.68 -0.64
C LEU A 68 -8.84 12.46 0.56
N ASP A 69 -8.25 12.30 1.74
CA ASP A 69 -8.63 13.06 2.95
C ASP A 69 -8.43 14.57 2.76
N GLU A 70 -7.33 14.99 2.14
CA GLU A 70 -7.09 16.41 1.83
C GLU A 70 -8.14 16.96 0.86
N ARG A 71 -8.49 16.21 -0.19
CA ARG A 71 -9.53 16.60 -1.15
C ARG A 71 -10.92 16.66 -0.52
N LEU A 72 -11.23 15.75 0.40
CA LEU A 72 -12.48 15.74 1.17
C LEU A 72 -12.57 16.95 2.09
N ASN A 73 -11.50 17.26 2.83
CA ASN A 73 -11.45 18.42 3.71
C ASN A 73 -11.51 19.75 2.95
N HIS A 74 -10.96 19.82 1.74
CA HIS A 74 -11.03 21.02 0.89
C HIS A 74 -12.40 21.23 0.20
N ALA A 75 -13.25 20.20 0.18
CA ALA A 75 -14.59 20.26 -0.43
C ALA A 75 -15.71 20.61 0.57
N ALA A 76 -15.37 20.77 1.86
CA ALA A 76 -16.26 21.18 2.95
C ALA A 76 -16.13 22.69 3.25
#